data_AF-A0A1B1DWU3-F1
#
_entry.id   AF-A0A1B1DWU3-F1
#
_cell.length_a   1.000
_cell.length_b   1.000
_cell.length_c   1.000
_cell.angle_alpha   90.00
_cell.angle_beta   90.00
_cell.angle_gamma   90.00
#
_symmetry.space_group_name_H-M   'P 1'
#
loop_
_entity.id
_entity.type
_entity.pdbx_description
1 polymer ?
#
loop_
_entity_poly.entity_id
_entity_poly.type
_entity_poly.pdbx_seq_one_letter_code
_entity_poly.pdbx_strand_id
1 'polypeptide(L)'
;MISRKSEVANFTPRAITNRPISSNRRRGRNEITEEQKNEIKEAFDLFDTEKTGKIDYHELKVAIRALGFDIKKADVLELMREYDKSNSGYIDYNDFLDIMTQKIGDRDPTEEIIKAFKLFDDDDTGKISLKNLRRVSRELGENLSDDELQAMIDEFDKDMDGEISQEEFFSIMKQTSASIGVSFQTMDRHGVDKCKIFEEIEDFVLHVMSWLLSFDVDIFKANSEKQYPRSLLNRRLVGLCRTVSVVQLVNDLVIQDKSCTQREIYYKLYNLFSEQCQANRHILHVCHILGFPRASLNVYASEKGCIGGLLVLRKNNERLNLNEVENGLMINDSLLNVDQVESQANYILVVEKYSLYQKLCEKQIWNILPCILITGKGVPDFSTRKIICELVELFQLECVYVGDYDPYGFRIYLSYKEGCKTNEDDIFACPDMRWVGMNFQDIELIPKEALLALSKRDKNVLRNMLNGDSPKCSAKVRSEIIQMEKLSKKFEIEAMESLGTDFFIREYLIRRVMRREWAS
;
A
#
# COMPACT_ATOMS: atom_id res chain seq x y z
N MET A 1 -53.05 21.66 -7.51
CA MET A 1 -53.72 20.38 -7.83
C MET A 1 -53.37 19.97 -9.25
N ILE A 2 -52.33 19.17 -9.47
CA ILE A 2 -52.22 18.30 -10.65
C ILE A 2 -51.48 17.05 -10.20
N SER A 3 -52.24 15.97 -10.00
CA SER A 3 -51.75 14.59 -9.88
C SER A 3 -51.79 13.98 -11.28
N ARG A 4 -50.71 13.30 -11.72
CA ARG A 4 -50.75 12.44 -12.90
C ARG A 4 -50.19 11.06 -12.56
N LYS A 5 -50.98 10.08 -12.96
CA LYS A 5 -50.94 8.65 -12.67
C LYS A 5 -49.93 7.91 -13.55
N SER A 6 -49.57 6.75 -13.03
CA SER A 6 -48.94 5.58 -13.63
C SER A 6 -49.60 5.09 -14.93
N GLU A 7 -48.76 4.58 -15.84
CA GLU A 7 -49.17 3.71 -16.96
C GLU A 7 -48.37 2.41 -16.92
N VAL A 8 -49.11 1.30 -17.05
CA VAL A 8 -48.63 -0.09 -17.19
C VAL A 8 -49.26 -0.63 -18.46
N ALA A 9 -48.50 -1.33 -19.31
CA ALA A 9 -49.05 -2.07 -20.45
C ALA A 9 -48.40 -3.46 -20.55
N ASN A 10 -49.26 -4.48 -20.52
CA ASN A 10 -48.96 -5.91 -20.70
C ASN A 10 -48.97 -6.31 -22.17
N PHE A 11 -48.21 -7.33 -22.57
CA PHE A 11 -48.41 -8.03 -23.84
C PHE A 11 -48.35 -9.57 -23.69
N THR A 12 -49.26 -10.21 -24.41
CA THR A 12 -49.76 -11.61 -24.33
C THR A 12 -48.88 -12.66 -25.03
N PRO A 13 -49.00 -13.96 -24.66
CA PRO A 13 -48.18 -15.05 -25.21
C PRO A 13 -48.73 -15.61 -26.54
N ARG A 14 -47.84 -16.02 -27.46
CA ARG A 14 -48.21 -16.72 -28.70
C ARG A 14 -47.55 -18.10 -28.80
N ALA A 15 -48.45 -19.09 -28.87
CA ALA A 15 -48.45 -20.37 -29.61
C ALA A 15 -47.20 -21.26 -29.69
N ILE A 16 -47.40 -22.49 -29.17
CA ILE A 16 -46.57 -23.68 -29.30
C ILE A 16 -46.85 -24.35 -30.65
N THR A 17 -45.80 -24.67 -31.42
CA THR A 17 -45.88 -25.65 -32.52
C THR A 17 -44.75 -26.67 -32.41
N ASN A 18 -45.11 -27.93 -32.20
CA ASN A 18 -44.23 -29.11 -32.20
C ASN A 18 -43.92 -29.58 -33.63
N ARG A 19 -42.65 -29.93 -33.92
CA ARG A 19 -42.19 -30.98 -34.87
C ARG A 19 -40.63 -31.04 -34.92
N PRO A 20 -40.03 -32.16 -35.35
CA PRO A 20 -39.59 -33.28 -34.52
C PRO A 20 -38.07 -33.31 -34.27
N ILE A 21 -37.69 -34.15 -33.30
CA ILE A 21 -36.34 -34.42 -32.84
C ILE A 21 -35.54 -35.13 -33.94
N SER A 22 -34.42 -34.52 -34.39
CA SER A 22 -33.30 -35.24 -35.00
C SER A 22 -32.01 -34.86 -34.30
N SER A 23 -31.37 -35.89 -33.76
CA SER A 23 -30.11 -35.90 -33.03
C SER A 23 -28.95 -35.25 -33.79
N ASN A 24 -28.48 -34.10 -33.30
CA ASN A 24 -27.06 -33.78 -33.19
C ASN A 24 -26.88 -32.49 -32.38
N ARG A 25 -26.70 -32.63 -31.06
CA ARG A 25 -26.24 -31.53 -30.21
C ARG A 25 -24.77 -31.26 -30.55
N ARG A 26 -24.52 -30.34 -31.49
CA ARG A 26 -23.29 -29.56 -31.46
C ARG A 26 -23.40 -28.63 -30.24
N ARG A 27 -22.70 -28.97 -29.16
CA ARG A 27 -22.52 -28.07 -28.01
C ARG A 27 -21.83 -26.79 -28.50
N GLY A 28 -22.34 -25.65 -28.07
CA GLY A 28 -21.78 -24.34 -28.40
C GLY A 28 -20.32 -24.28 -27.96
N ARG A 29 -19.47 -23.73 -28.83
CA ARG A 29 -18.10 -23.34 -28.50
C ARG A 29 -18.18 -22.36 -27.34
N ASN A 30 -17.64 -22.74 -26.18
CA ASN A 30 -17.20 -21.75 -25.19
C ASN A 30 -15.96 -21.11 -25.81
N GLU A 31 -16.05 -19.83 -26.18
CA GLU A 31 -14.90 -19.07 -26.66
C GLU A 31 -14.01 -18.74 -25.45
N ILE A 32 -12.76 -19.21 -25.48
CA ILE A 32 -11.73 -18.89 -24.48
C ILE A 32 -11.34 -17.41 -24.59
N THR A 33 -11.09 -16.74 -23.45
CA THR A 33 -10.72 -15.32 -23.41
C THR A 33 -9.34 -15.08 -24.01
N GLU A 34 -9.03 -13.83 -24.39
CA GLU A 34 -7.70 -13.50 -24.92
C GLU A 34 -6.58 -13.72 -23.88
N GLU A 35 -6.88 -13.55 -22.60
CA GLU A 35 -5.98 -13.90 -21.48
C GLU A 35 -5.70 -15.41 -21.44
N GLN A 36 -6.74 -16.25 -21.52
CA GLN A 36 -6.57 -17.71 -21.56
C GLN A 36 -5.78 -18.17 -22.80
N LYS A 37 -5.96 -17.50 -23.95
CA LYS A 37 -5.15 -17.76 -25.14
C LYS A 37 -3.68 -17.41 -24.93
N ASN A 38 -3.40 -16.31 -24.23
CA ASN A 38 -2.04 -15.90 -23.89
C ASN A 38 -1.39 -16.89 -22.91
N GLU A 39 -2.09 -17.34 -21.87
CA GLU A 39 -1.59 -18.36 -20.94
C GLU A 39 -1.28 -19.69 -21.65
N ILE A 40 -2.17 -20.14 -22.54
CA ILE A 40 -1.96 -21.36 -23.34
C ILE A 40 -0.74 -21.20 -24.24
N LYS A 41 -0.52 -20.01 -24.80
CA LYS A 41 0.63 -19.69 -25.64
C LYS A 41 1.94 -19.68 -24.86
N GLU A 42 1.96 -19.06 -23.69
CA GLU A 42 3.13 -19.03 -22.83
C GLU A 42 3.51 -20.42 -22.33
N ALA A 43 2.53 -21.24 -21.98
CA ALA A 43 2.77 -22.63 -21.64
C ALA A 43 3.35 -23.41 -22.84
N PHE A 44 2.79 -23.23 -24.05
CA PHE A 44 3.33 -23.87 -25.25
C PHE A 44 4.79 -23.46 -25.52
N ASP A 45 5.07 -22.16 -25.49
CA ASP A 45 6.41 -21.61 -25.75
C ASP A 45 7.42 -22.00 -24.66
N LEU A 46 6.98 -22.25 -23.43
CA LEU A 46 7.81 -22.72 -22.33
C LEU A 46 8.28 -24.18 -22.53
N PHE A 47 7.43 -25.02 -23.14
CA PHE A 47 7.72 -26.45 -23.31
C PHE A 47 8.22 -26.80 -24.71
N ASP A 48 8.01 -25.96 -25.73
CA ASP A 48 8.76 -26.00 -27.00
C ASP A 48 10.17 -25.42 -26.82
N THR A 49 10.98 -26.11 -26.00
CA THR A 49 12.33 -25.66 -25.61
C THR A 49 13.27 -25.45 -26.79
N GLU A 50 13.02 -26.15 -27.89
CA GLU A 50 13.79 -26.05 -29.14
C GLU A 50 13.23 -25.01 -30.12
N LYS A 51 12.12 -24.33 -29.79
CA LYS A 51 11.40 -23.35 -30.63
C LYS A 51 11.07 -23.88 -32.02
N THR A 52 10.70 -25.15 -32.08
CA THR A 52 10.38 -25.86 -33.32
C THR A 52 8.98 -25.54 -33.82
N GLY A 53 8.17 -24.86 -33.01
CA GLY A 53 6.73 -24.64 -33.21
C GLY A 53 5.91 -25.89 -32.94
N LYS A 54 6.49 -26.91 -32.30
CA LYS A 54 5.91 -28.23 -32.08
C LYS A 54 6.36 -28.82 -30.75
N ILE A 55 5.51 -29.63 -30.12
CA ILE A 55 5.78 -30.31 -28.86
C ILE A 55 5.60 -31.82 -28.98
N ASP A 56 6.46 -32.58 -28.34
CA ASP A 56 6.39 -34.04 -28.31
C ASP A 56 5.46 -34.57 -27.20
N TYR A 57 5.32 -35.89 -27.10
CA TYR A 57 4.49 -36.55 -26.07
C TYR A 57 4.85 -36.14 -24.62
N HIS A 58 6.13 -35.97 -24.29
CA HIS A 58 6.57 -35.61 -22.95
C HIS A 58 6.32 -34.13 -22.68
N GLU A 59 6.62 -33.28 -23.64
CA GLU A 59 6.40 -31.83 -23.57
C GLU A 59 4.90 -31.52 -23.47
N LEU A 60 4.06 -32.18 -24.26
CA LEU A 60 2.59 -32.10 -24.17
C LEU A 60 2.08 -32.48 -22.78
N LYS A 61 2.59 -33.58 -22.22
CA LYS A 61 2.18 -34.04 -20.88
C LYS A 61 2.53 -33.04 -19.80
N VAL A 62 3.71 -32.42 -19.88
CA VAL A 62 4.17 -31.44 -18.89
C VAL A 62 3.44 -30.11 -19.08
N ALA A 63 3.22 -29.66 -20.32
CA ALA A 63 2.48 -28.45 -20.64
C ALA A 63 1.03 -28.48 -20.13
N ILE A 64 0.33 -29.60 -20.34
CA ILE A 64 -1.04 -29.80 -19.84
C ILE A 64 -1.07 -29.74 -18.30
N ARG A 65 -0.06 -30.30 -17.63
CA ARG A 65 0.05 -30.25 -16.16
C ARG A 65 0.39 -28.86 -15.64
N ALA A 66 1.24 -28.12 -16.33
CA ALA A 66 1.60 -26.75 -15.98
C ALA A 66 0.40 -25.80 -16.07
N LEU A 67 -0.54 -26.07 -16.99
CA LEU A 67 -1.83 -25.38 -17.09
C LEU A 67 -2.87 -25.87 -16.05
N GLY A 68 -2.45 -26.68 -15.07
CA GLY A 68 -3.28 -27.12 -13.96
C GLY A 68 -4.18 -28.32 -14.25
N PHE A 69 -3.94 -29.07 -15.33
CA PHE A 69 -4.73 -30.26 -15.67
C PHE A 69 -3.98 -31.56 -15.35
N ASP A 70 -4.61 -32.40 -14.55
CA ASP A 70 -4.13 -33.77 -14.35
C ASP A 70 -4.45 -34.64 -15.58
N ILE A 71 -3.41 -35.16 -16.21
CA ILE A 71 -3.54 -36.08 -17.35
C ILE A 71 -2.71 -37.35 -17.14
N LYS A 72 -3.33 -38.51 -17.42
CA LYS A 72 -2.67 -39.82 -17.34
C LYS A 72 -1.97 -40.14 -18.66
N LYS A 73 -0.98 -41.03 -18.59
CA LYS A 73 -0.22 -41.48 -19.77
C LYS A 73 -1.11 -42.00 -20.89
N ALA A 74 -2.18 -42.75 -20.57
CA ALA A 74 -3.10 -43.29 -21.56
C ALA A 74 -3.82 -42.18 -22.34
N ASP A 75 -4.25 -41.13 -21.64
CA ASP A 75 -5.01 -40.01 -22.22
C ASP A 75 -4.12 -39.12 -23.09
N VAL A 76 -2.85 -38.91 -22.69
CA VAL A 76 -1.87 -38.20 -23.55
C VAL A 76 -1.64 -38.97 -24.86
N LEU A 77 -1.54 -40.31 -24.80
CA LEU A 77 -1.39 -41.14 -26.01
C LEU A 77 -2.65 -41.14 -26.89
N GLU A 78 -3.82 -40.90 -26.31
CA GLU A 78 -5.06 -40.72 -27.05
C GLU A 78 -5.09 -39.35 -27.75
N LEU A 79 -4.72 -38.27 -27.06
CA LEU A 79 -4.56 -36.94 -27.65
C LEU A 79 -3.54 -36.92 -28.79
N MET A 80 -2.39 -37.57 -28.60
CA MET A 80 -1.39 -37.73 -29.67
C MET A 80 -2.00 -38.44 -30.89
N ARG A 81 -2.77 -39.51 -30.70
CA ARG A 81 -3.40 -40.24 -31.82
C ARG A 81 -4.49 -39.45 -32.53
N GLU A 82 -5.18 -38.57 -31.82
CA GLU A 82 -6.29 -37.78 -32.35
C GLU A 82 -5.80 -36.55 -33.13
N TYR A 83 -4.78 -35.86 -32.61
CA TYR A 83 -4.30 -34.60 -33.16
C TYR A 83 -3.05 -34.75 -34.06
N ASP A 84 -2.15 -35.70 -33.81
CA ASP A 84 -1.04 -36.01 -34.72
C ASP A 84 -1.47 -36.96 -35.86
N LYS A 85 -2.35 -36.45 -36.74
CA LYS A 85 -2.86 -37.19 -37.92
C LYS A 85 -1.76 -37.59 -38.90
N SER A 86 -0.60 -36.94 -38.81
CA SER A 86 0.56 -37.20 -39.65
C SER A 86 1.48 -38.30 -39.09
N ASN A 87 1.23 -38.78 -37.87
CA ASN A 87 2.08 -39.74 -37.16
C ASN A 87 3.55 -39.25 -37.04
N SER A 88 3.71 -37.93 -36.93
CA SER A 88 5.00 -37.25 -36.83
C SER A 88 5.66 -37.42 -35.47
N GLY A 89 4.89 -37.75 -34.43
CA GLY A 89 5.31 -37.75 -33.04
C GLY A 89 5.18 -36.39 -32.35
N TYR A 90 4.60 -35.39 -33.01
CA TYR A 90 4.57 -34.00 -32.55
C TYR A 90 3.19 -33.35 -32.73
N ILE A 91 2.88 -32.39 -31.87
CA ILE A 91 1.66 -31.55 -31.90
C ILE A 91 2.07 -30.09 -32.11
N ASP A 92 1.43 -29.38 -33.03
CA ASP A 92 1.70 -27.95 -33.24
C ASP A 92 0.85 -27.05 -32.32
N TYR A 93 1.16 -25.75 -32.32
CA TYR A 93 0.47 -24.80 -31.43
C TYR A 93 -1.05 -24.75 -31.65
N ASN A 94 -1.53 -24.86 -32.89
CA ASN A 94 -2.97 -24.77 -33.16
C ASN A 94 -3.69 -26.02 -32.63
N ASP A 95 -3.07 -27.19 -32.80
CA ASP A 95 -3.58 -28.44 -32.24
C ASP A 95 -3.55 -28.41 -30.70
N PHE A 96 -2.49 -27.87 -30.09
CA PHE A 96 -2.42 -27.68 -28.64
C PHE A 96 -3.48 -26.71 -28.12
N LEU A 97 -3.71 -25.60 -28.82
CA LEU A 97 -4.75 -24.63 -28.49
C LEU A 97 -6.14 -25.26 -28.54
N ASP A 98 -6.43 -26.10 -29.55
CA ASP A 98 -7.70 -26.82 -29.66
C ASP A 98 -7.88 -27.84 -28.51
N ILE A 99 -6.83 -28.60 -28.17
CA ILE A 99 -6.82 -29.52 -27.01
C ILE A 99 -7.15 -28.78 -25.72
N MET A 100 -6.50 -27.64 -25.48
CA MET A 100 -6.69 -26.85 -24.27
C MET A 100 -8.05 -26.16 -24.24
N THR A 101 -8.54 -25.66 -25.38
CA THR A 101 -9.88 -25.07 -25.51
C THR A 101 -10.95 -26.10 -25.15
N GLN A 102 -10.79 -27.36 -25.59
CA GLN A 102 -11.71 -28.44 -25.24
C GLN A 102 -11.64 -28.79 -23.75
N LYS A 103 -10.44 -28.92 -23.18
CA LYS A 103 -10.26 -29.23 -21.76
C LYS A 103 -10.74 -28.13 -20.82
N ILE A 104 -10.58 -26.87 -21.22
CA ILE A 104 -11.11 -25.71 -20.49
C ILE A 104 -12.64 -25.66 -20.61
N GLY A 105 -13.18 -25.98 -21.80
CA GLY A 105 -14.62 -26.04 -22.03
C GLY A 105 -15.33 -27.18 -21.29
N ASP A 106 -14.64 -28.28 -21.03
CA ASP A 106 -15.12 -29.43 -20.24
C ASP A 106 -14.88 -29.28 -18.73
N ARG A 107 -14.24 -28.17 -18.29
CA ARG A 107 -13.90 -27.92 -16.89
C ARG A 107 -15.13 -27.46 -16.12
N ASP A 108 -15.46 -28.14 -15.04
CA ASP A 108 -16.46 -27.65 -14.08
C ASP A 108 -15.75 -26.82 -13.00
N PRO A 109 -16.04 -25.50 -12.88
CA PRO A 109 -15.52 -24.67 -11.79
C PRO A 109 -15.78 -25.27 -10.40
N THR A 110 -16.84 -26.08 -10.31
CA THR A 110 -17.22 -26.81 -9.10
C THR A 110 -16.17 -27.86 -8.72
N GLU A 111 -15.49 -28.50 -9.68
CA GLU A 111 -14.49 -29.54 -9.40
C GLU A 111 -13.19 -28.98 -8.81
N GLU A 112 -12.74 -27.80 -9.23
CA GLU A 112 -11.54 -27.15 -8.68
C GLU A 112 -11.76 -26.71 -7.22
N ILE A 113 -12.97 -26.24 -6.91
CA ILE A 113 -13.35 -25.89 -5.53
C ILE A 113 -13.43 -27.16 -4.66
N ILE A 114 -13.90 -28.28 -5.21
CA ILE A 114 -13.90 -29.59 -4.50
C ILE A 114 -12.46 -30.06 -4.24
N LYS A 115 -11.56 -29.92 -5.20
CA LYS A 115 -10.15 -30.27 -5.02
C LYS A 115 -9.50 -29.39 -3.94
N ALA A 116 -9.78 -28.08 -3.95
CA ALA A 116 -9.31 -27.17 -2.92
C ALA A 116 -9.88 -27.51 -1.53
N PHE A 117 -11.17 -27.84 -1.43
CA PHE A 117 -11.80 -28.28 -0.17
C PHE A 117 -11.11 -29.50 0.43
N LYS A 118 -10.76 -30.49 -0.42
CA LYS A 118 -10.05 -31.70 -0.01
C LYS A 118 -8.62 -31.48 0.48
N LEU A 119 -8.00 -30.32 0.20
CA LEU A 119 -6.70 -29.98 0.81
C LEU A 119 -6.85 -29.62 2.29
N PHE A 120 -8.02 -29.10 2.66
CA PHE A 120 -8.35 -28.76 4.03
C PHE A 120 -8.91 -29.98 4.78
N ASP A 121 -9.96 -30.64 4.27
CA ASP A 121 -10.60 -31.82 4.86
C ASP A 121 -9.83 -33.13 4.56
N ASP A 122 -8.67 -33.30 5.20
CA ASP A 122 -7.80 -34.48 5.00
C ASP A 122 -8.29 -35.76 5.68
N ASP A 123 -9.26 -35.65 6.59
CA ASP A 123 -9.94 -36.76 7.25
C ASP A 123 -11.27 -37.15 6.59
N ASP A 124 -11.59 -36.58 5.41
CA ASP A 124 -12.79 -36.87 4.59
C ASP A 124 -14.10 -36.80 5.41
N THR A 125 -14.18 -35.85 6.34
CA THR A 125 -15.33 -35.66 7.23
C THR A 125 -16.49 -34.95 6.53
N GLY A 126 -16.22 -34.31 5.39
CA GLY A 126 -17.14 -33.46 4.64
C GLY A 126 -17.24 -32.05 5.19
N LYS A 127 -16.42 -31.69 6.19
CA LYS A 127 -16.37 -30.39 6.85
C LYS A 127 -14.93 -30.00 7.18
N ILE A 128 -14.64 -28.70 7.26
CA ILE A 128 -13.33 -28.20 7.65
C ILE A 128 -13.39 -27.80 9.12
N SER A 129 -12.75 -28.59 9.96
CA SER A 129 -12.68 -28.36 11.40
C SER A 129 -11.51 -27.43 11.78
N LEU A 130 -11.53 -26.93 13.01
CA LEU A 130 -10.41 -26.18 13.61
C LEU A 130 -9.08 -26.96 13.57
N LYS A 131 -9.14 -28.29 13.68
CA LYS A 131 -7.97 -29.16 13.59
C LYS A 131 -7.40 -29.18 12.17
N ASN A 132 -8.26 -29.22 11.15
CA ASN A 132 -7.84 -29.14 9.74
C ASN A 132 -7.17 -27.78 9.45
N LEU A 133 -7.77 -26.66 9.87
CA LEU A 133 -7.20 -25.33 9.69
C LEU A 133 -5.88 -25.15 10.46
N ARG A 134 -5.77 -25.70 11.67
CA ARG A 134 -4.54 -25.68 12.46
C ARG A 134 -3.42 -26.47 11.79
N ARG A 135 -3.73 -27.62 11.19
CA ARG A 135 -2.78 -28.41 10.42
C ARG A 135 -2.29 -27.60 9.22
N VAL A 136 -3.22 -27.09 8.41
CA VAL A 136 -2.89 -26.30 7.23
C VAL A 136 -2.09 -25.04 7.59
N SER A 137 -2.47 -24.32 8.65
CA SER A 137 -1.71 -23.18 9.18
C SER A 137 -0.26 -23.56 9.53
N ARG A 138 -0.07 -24.70 10.20
CA ARG A 138 1.26 -25.22 10.57
C ARG A 138 2.07 -25.68 9.34
N GLU A 139 1.41 -26.27 8.36
CA GLU A 139 2.03 -26.70 7.09
C GLU A 139 2.43 -25.51 6.21
N LEU A 140 1.66 -24.42 6.25
CA LEU A 140 1.97 -23.14 5.60
C LEU A 140 3.00 -22.31 6.37
N GLY A 141 3.37 -22.72 7.58
CA GLY A 141 4.36 -22.04 8.43
C GLY A 141 3.84 -20.77 9.12
N GLU A 142 2.53 -20.57 9.13
CA GLU A 142 1.84 -19.49 9.83
C GLU A 142 1.51 -19.94 11.26
N ASN A 143 1.86 -19.12 12.25
CA ASN A 143 1.57 -19.41 13.67
C ASN A 143 0.27 -18.71 14.09
N LEU A 144 -0.86 -19.16 13.54
CA LEU A 144 -2.18 -18.71 13.98
C LEU A 144 -2.54 -19.39 15.31
N SER A 145 -3.05 -18.59 16.25
CA SER A 145 -3.57 -19.07 17.52
C SER A 145 -4.92 -19.77 17.35
N ASP A 146 -5.27 -20.65 18.30
CA ASP A 146 -6.55 -21.36 18.26
C ASP A 146 -7.75 -20.39 18.23
N ASP A 147 -7.62 -19.21 18.84
CA ASP A 147 -8.65 -18.15 18.83
C ASP A 147 -8.80 -17.49 17.44
N GLU A 148 -7.69 -17.28 16.71
CA GLU A 148 -7.72 -16.75 15.34
C GLU A 148 -8.30 -17.77 14.35
N LEU A 149 -7.94 -19.04 14.50
CA LEU A 149 -8.47 -20.12 13.68
C LEU A 149 -9.97 -20.35 13.96
N GLN A 150 -10.40 -20.15 15.21
CA GLN A 150 -11.81 -20.23 15.57
C GLN A 150 -12.59 -19.05 15.00
N ALA A 151 -12.05 -17.83 15.07
CA ALA A 151 -12.68 -16.66 14.46
C ALA A 151 -12.82 -16.80 12.93
N MET A 152 -11.89 -17.51 12.26
CA MET A 152 -12.02 -17.83 10.84
C MET A 152 -13.16 -18.79 10.55
N ILE A 153 -13.47 -19.73 11.46
CA ILE A 153 -14.61 -20.63 11.31
C ILE A 153 -15.90 -19.85 11.57
N ASP A 154 -15.96 -19.11 12.68
CA ASP A 154 -17.14 -18.38 13.13
C ASP A 154 -17.64 -17.34 12.10
N GLU A 155 -16.76 -16.81 11.25
CA GLU A 155 -17.11 -15.84 10.19
C GLU A 155 -17.87 -16.49 9.03
N PHE A 156 -17.65 -17.78 8.76
CA PHE A 156 -18.17 -18.47 7.58
C PHE A 156 -19.10 -19.65 7.88
N ASP A 157 -19.11 -20.10 9.13
CA ASP A 157 -20.05 -21.07 9.69
C ASP A 157 -21.43 -20.42 9.90
N LYS A 158 -22.34 -20.67 8.95
CA LYS A 158 -23.68 -20.07 8.93
C LYS A 158 -24.67 -20.84 9.78
N ASP A 159 -24.45 -22.14 9.97
CA ASP A 159 -25.31 -22.99 10.79
C ASP A 159 -24.85 -23.13 12.24
N MET A 160 -23.71 -22.50 12.57
CA MET A 160 -23.10 -22.39 13.89
C MET A 160 -22.75 -23.76 14.50
N ASP A 161 -22.34 -24.71 13.67
CA ASP A 161 -21.96 -26.05 14.09
C ASP A 161 -20.49 -26.18 14.51
N GLY A 162 -19.71 -25.11 14.34
CA GLY A 162 -18.30 -24.99 14.69
C GLY A 162 -17.33 -25.53 13.64
N GLU A 163 -17.81 -25.85 12.43
CA GLU A 163 -17.03 -26.34 11.30
C GLU A 163 -17.50 -25.69 9.98
N ILE A 164 -16.68 -25.72 8.92
CA ILE A 164 -17.10 -25.16 7.62
C ILE A 164 -17.52 -26.30 6.69
N SER A 165 -18.80 -26.37 6.36
CA SER A 165 -19.33 -27.35 5.40
C SER A 165 -18.86 -27.07 3.97
N GLN A 166 -18.97 -28.09 3.11
CA GLN A 166 -18.65 -27.95 1.69
C GLN A 166 -19.46 -26.81 1.03
N GLU A 167 -20.73 -26.63 1.39
CA GLU A 167 -21.62 -25.61 0.83
C GLU A 167 -21.24 -24.18 1.29
N GLU A 168 -20.76 -24.04 2.52
CA GLU A 168 -20.22 -22.79 3.05
C GLU A 168 -18.89 -22.46 2.40
N PHE A 169 -17.99 -23.43 2.27
CA PHE A 169 -16.73 -23.27 1.54
C PHE A 169 -16.95 -22.90 0.07
N PHE A 170 -17.96 -23.48 -0.59
CA PHE A 170 -18.39 -23.09 -1.92
C PHE A 170 -18.87 -21.64 -1.99
N SER A 171 -19.58 -21.17 -0.96
CA SER A 171 -20.04 -19.79 -0.87
C SER A 171 -18.87 -18.82 -0.70
N ILE A 172 -17.85 -19.19 0.08
CA ILE A 172 -16.60 -18.43 0.23
C ILE A 172 -15.91 -18.30 -1.13
N MET A 173 -15.68 -19.41 -1.82
CA MET A 173 -14.97 -19.44 -3.11
C MET A 173 -15.75 -18.73 -4.24
N LYS A 174 -17.09 -18.76 -4.18
CA LYS A 174 -17.96 -18.01 -5.11
C LYS A 174 -18.05 -16.52 -4.78
N GLN A 175 -17.99 -16.09 -3.52
CA GLN A 175 -17.96 -14.66 -3.18
C GLN A 175 -16.62 -14.01 -3.56
N THR A 176 -15.52 -14.76 -3.45
CA THR A 176 -14.19 -14.33 -3.91
C THR A 176 -14.14 -14.20 -5.45
N SER A 177 -14.88 -15.03 -6.19
CA SER A 177 -14.95 -14.99 -7.67
C SER A 177 -16.11 -14.15 -8.24
N ALA A 178 -17.21 -13.94 -7.52
CA ALA A 178 -18.37 -13.16 -7.97
C ALA A 178 -18.29 -11.66 -7.61
N SER A 179 -17.33 -11.25 -6.79
CA SER A 179 -17.04 -9.82 -6.57
C SER A 179 -16.37 -9.14 -7.79
N ILE A 180 -16.16 -9.92 -8.87
CA ILE A 180 -15.46 -9.57 -10.11
C ILE A 180 -16.43 -9.09 -11.23
N GLY A 181 -17.73 -9.02 -10.97
CA GLY A 181 -18.77 -8.84 -12.01
C GLY A 181 -19.59 -7.55 -12.00
N VAL A 182 -19.14 -6.44 -11.41
CA VAL A 182 -19.87 -5.15 -11.50
C VAL A 182 -18.99 -4.10 -12.16
N SER A 183 -19.36 -3.72 -13.37
CA SER A 183 -18.80 -2.57 -14.09
C SER A 183 -18.92 -1.30 -13.25
N PHE A 184 -17.82 -0.87 -12.63
CA PHE A 184 -17.67 0.47 -12.10
C PHE A 184 -16.64 1.20 -12.95
N GLN A 185 -17.12 1.92 -13.96
CA GLN A 185 -16.40 3.08 -14.45
C GLN A 185 -16.42 4.12 -13.33
N THR A 186 -15.35 4.19 -12.54
CA THR A 186 -15.13 5.30 -11.62
C THR A 186 -13.65 5.63 -11.63
N MET A 187 -13.33 6.72 -12.33
CA MET A 187 -12.06 7.43 -12.16
C MET A 187 -11.96 7.91 -10.71
N ASP A 188 -10.83 7.69 -10.06
CA ASP A 188 -10.48 8.32 -8.78
C ASP A 188 -10.23 9.84 -8.97
N ARG A 189 -10.35 10.61 -7.87
CA ARG A 189 -9.98 12.03 -7.71
C ARG A 189 -8.57 12.38 -8.20
N HIS A 190 -7.68 11.41 -8.40
CA HIS A 190 -6.31 11.59 -8.90
C HIS A 190 -6.09 11.03 -10.32
N GLY A 191 -7.15 10.56 -11.00
CA GLY A 191 -7.09 10.14 -12.41
C GLY A 191 -6.49 8.76 -12.68
N VAL A 192 -6.34 7.90 -11.66
CA VAL A 192 -5.80 6.54 -11.80
C VAL A 192 -6.92 5.52 -12.08
N ASP A 193 -6.70 4.65 -13.06
CA ASP A 193 -7.64 3.59 -13.45
C ASP A 193 -7.47 2.37 -12.52
N LYS A 194 -8.47 2.12 -11.66
CA LYS A 194 -8.45 1.01 -10.70
C LYS A 194 -8.34 -0.35 -11.39
N CYS A 195 -8.82 -0.50 -12.63
CA CYS A 195 -8.71 -1.75 -13.39
C CYS A 195 -7.25 -2.18 -13.59
N LYS A 196 -6.34 -1.23 -13.85
CA LYS A 196 -4.91 -1.54 -14.01
C LYS A 196 -4.23 -1.99 -12.73
N ILE A 197 -4.69 -1.50 -11.57
CA ILE A 197 -4.17 -1.96 -10.27
C ILE A 197 -4.54 -3.43 -10.05
N PHE A 198 -5.75 -3.82 -10.44
CA PHE A 198 -6.20 -5.21 -10.34
C PHE A 198 -5.45 -6.15 -11.29
N GLU A 199 -5.22 -5.74 -12.54
CA GLU A 199 -4.44 -6.50 -13.52
C GLU A 199 -3.02 -6.82 -13.01
N GLU A 200 -2.32 -5.84 -12.41
CA GLU A 200 -0.96 -6.03 -11.87
C GLU A 200 -0.93 -6.90 -10.60
N ILE A 201 -1.99 -6.83 -9.76
CA ILE A 201 -2.12 -7.71 -8.59
C ILE A 201 -2.35 -9.15 -9.03
N GLU A 202 -3.16 -9.36 -10.07
CA GLU A 202 -3.43 -10.67 -10.65
C GLU A 202 -2.16 -11.29 -11.26
N ASP A 203 -1.41 -10.53 -12.08
CA ASP A 203 -0.14 -10.98 -12.64
C ASP A 203 0.87 -11.38 -11.55
N PHE A 204 0.99 -10.58 -10.48
CA PHE A 204 1.84 -10.92 -9.35
C PHE A 204 1.41 -12.22 -8.65
N VAL A 205 0.11 -12.41 -8.41
CA VAL A 205 -0.40 -13.64 -7.79
C VAL A 205 -0.13 -14.85 -8.67
N LEU A 206 -0.38 -14.75 -9.98
CA LEU A 206 -0.08 -15.80 -10.96
C LEU A 206 1.42 -16.13 -11.01
N HIS A 207 2.27 -15.11 -10.95
CA HIS A 207 3.72 -15.28 -10.91
C HIS A 207 4.19 -16.00 -9.63
N VAL A 208 3.62 -15.65 -8.47
CA VAL A 208 3.91 -16.33 -7.20
C VAL A 208 3.42 -17.77 -7.20
N MET A 209 2.24 -18.05 -7.76
CA MET A 209 1.70 -19.40 -7.86
C MET A 209 2.51 -20.25 -8.84
N SER A 210 2.89 -19.72 -10.00
CA SER A 210 3.81 -20.36 -10.95
C SER A 210 5.15 -20.72 -10.29
N TRP A 211 5.70 -19.80 -9.49
CA TRP A 211 6.93 -20.04 -8.74
C TRP A 211 6.78 -21.11 -7.65
N LEU A 212 5.68 -21.10 -6.90
CA LEU A 212 5.38 -22.12 -5.88
C LEU A 212 5.16 -23.51 -6.49
N LEU A 213 4.48 -23.58 -7.64
CA LEU A 213 4.26 -24.81 -8.40
C LEU A 213 5.55 -25.35 -9.04
N SER A 214 6.55 -24.48 -9.28
CA SER A 214 7.89 -24.87 -9.74
C SER A 214 8.81 -25.38 -8.63
N PHE A 215 8.44 -25.19 -7.35
CA PHE A 215 9.15 -25.75 -6.20
C PHE A 215 8.67 -27.19 -5.95
N ASP A 216 9.59 -28.14 -6.03
CA ASP A 216 9.30 -29.55 -5.76
C ASP A 216 8.94 -29.76 -4.28
N VAL A 217 7.64 -29.73 -3.96
CA VAL A 217 7.09 -29.90 -2.60
C VAL A 217 7.39 -31.32 -2.04
N ASP A 218 7.79 -32.26 -2.91
CA ASP A 218 8.11 -33.63 -2.51
C ASP A 218 9.38 -33.73 -1.63
N ILE A 219 10.23 -32.70 -1.58
CA ILE A 219 11.38 -32.66 -0.65
C ILE A 219 10.92 -32.71 0.82
N PHE A 220 9.72 -32.20 1.13
CA PHE A 220 9.19 -32.14 2.50
C PHE A 220 8.34 -33.35 2.90
N LYS A 221 7.81 -34.12 1.94
CA LYS A 221 6.99 -35.32 2.21
C LYS A 221 7.79 -36.52 2.71
N ALA A 222 9.13 -36.48 2.60
CA ALA A 222 9.95 -37.68 2.80
C ALA A 222 10.28 -38.05 4.26
N ASN A 223 9.98 -37.23 5.27
CA ASN A 223 10.23 -37.59 6.68
C ASN A 223 9.44 -36.69 7.65
N SER A 224 8.37 -37.24 8.25
CA SER A 224 7.53 -36.58 9.27
C SER A 224 8.22 -36.35 10.62
N GLU A 225 9.45 -36.83 10.81
CA GLU A 225 10.17 -36.77 12.10
C GLU A 225 11.44 -35.89 12.09
N LYS A 226 11.80 -35.26 10.97
CA LYS A 226 12.99 -34.38 10.93
C LYS A 226 12.63 -32.91 11.16
N GLN A 227 13.14 -32.34 12.26
CA GLN A 227 13.24 -30.89 12.41
C GLN A 227 14.29 -30.34 11.43
N TYR A 228 13.84 -29.49 10.50
CA TYR A 228 14.74 -28.82 9.56
C TYR A 228 15.42 -27.61 10.23
N PRO A 229 16.74 -27.42 10.05
CA PRO A 229 17.45 -26.28 10.60
C PRO A 229 16.87 -24.96 10.05
N ARG A 230 16.82 -23.92 10.88
CA ARG A 230 16.34 -22.55 10.53
C ARG A 230 17.03 -21.91 9.32
N SER A 231 18.11 -22.51 8.80
CA SER A 231 18.81 -22.13 7.58
C SER A 231 18.12 -22.57 6.27
N LEU A 232 17.16 -23.52 6.32
CA LEU A 232 16.38 -23.97 5.15
C LEU A 232 15.22 -23.03 4.80
N LEU A 233 14.75 -22.25 5.77
CA LEU A 233 13.87 -21.09 5.53
C LEU A 233 14.72 -19.98 4.89
N ASN A 234 14.86 -20.07 3.58
CA ASN A 234 15.60 -19.07 2.82
C ASN A 234 15.04 -17.69 3.15
N ARG A 235 15.90 -16.71 3.48
CA ARG A 235 15.50 -15.30 3.70
C ARG A 235 14.60 -14.76 2.57
N ARG A 236 14.72 -15.34 1.37
CA ARG A 236 13.90 -15.05 0.19
C ARG A 236 12.43 -15.45 0.35
N LEU A 237 12.12 -16.63 0.90
CA LEU A 237 10.75 -17.10 1.13
C LEU A 237 10.02 -16.24 2.16
N VAL A 238 10.67 -15.97 3.29
CA VAL A 238 10.10 -15.09 4.34
C VAL A 238 9.91 -13.66 3.80
N GLY A 239 10.81 -13.20 2.94
CA GLY A 239 10.65 -11.92 2.25
C GLY A 239 9.49 -11.91 1.26
N LEU A 240 9.25 -13.03 0.57
CA LEU A 240 8.14 -13.18 -0.36
C LEU A 240 6.79 -13.19 0.38
N CYS A 241 6.61 -14.01 1.42
CA CYS A 241 5.37 -14.06 2.19
C CYS A 241 4.98 -12.67 2.73
N ARG A 242 5.95 -11.95 3.31
CA ARG A 242 5.75 -10.55 3.76
C ARG A 242 5.29 -9.62 2.65
N THR A 243 5.81 -9.81 1.44
CA THR A 243 5.45 -8.98 0.28
C THR A 243 4.04 -9.33 -0.18
N VAL A 244 3.71 -10.63 -0.31
CA VAL A 244 2.38 -11.13 -0.68
C VAL A 244 1.31 -10.66 0.32
N SER A 245 1.56 -10.73 1.63
CA SER A 245 0.59 -10.25 2.63
C SER A 245 0.35 -8.74 2.56
N VAL A 246 1.36 -7.95 2.17
CA VAL A 246 1.17 -6.51 1.91
C VAL A 246 0.37 -6.29 0.63
N VAL A 247 0.61 -7.07 -0.44
CA VAL A 247 -0.20 -7.02 -1.66
C VAL A 247 -1.66 -7.36 -1.38
N GLN A 248 -1.93 -8.44 -0.64
CA GLN A 248 -3.28 -8.84 -0.25
C GLN A 248 -3.99 -7.72 0.52
N LEU A 249 -3.33 -7.16 1.53
CA LEU A 249 -3.91 -6.06 2.30
C LEU A 249 -4.17 -4.82 1.43
N VAL A 250 -3.26 -4.48 0.52
CA VAL A 250 -3.46 -3.38 -0.44
C VAL A 250 -4.64 -3.66 -1.37
N ASN A 251 -4.78 -4.89 -1.86
CA ASN A 251 -5.90 -5.31 -2.69
C ASN A 251 -7.23 -5.08 -1.95
N ASP A 252 -7.34 -5.53 -0.70
CA ASP A 252 -8.54 -5.34 0.12
C ASP A 252 -8.87 -3.86 0.33
N LEU A 253 -7.85 -3.01 0.51
CA LEU A 253 -8.01 -1.56 0.67
C LEU A 253 -8.52 -0.90 -0.61
N VAL A 254 -8.06 -1.34 -1.78
CA VAL A 254 -8.50 -0.82 -3.07
C VAL A 254 -9.92 -1.29 -3.40
N ILE A 255 -10.23 -2.57 -3.17
CA ILE A 255 -11.58 -3.16 -3.38
C ILE A 255 -12.62 -2.45 -2.50
N GLN A 256 -12.29 -2.23 -1.23
CA GLN A 256 -13.22 -1.65 -0.26
C GLN A 256 -13.24 -0.12 -0.28
N ASP A 257 -12.44 0.52 -1.13
CA ASP A 257 -12.22 1.97 -1.17
C ASP A 257 -11.86 2.57 0.19
N LYS A 258 -11.05 1.84 0.97
CA LYS A 258 -10.59 2.25 2.30
C LYS A 258 -9.13 2.69 2.25
N SER A 259 -8.81 3.77 2.93
CA SER A 259 -7.43 4.18 3.19
C SER A 259 -6.86 3.51 4.42
N CYS A 260 -5.55 3.25 4.42
CA CYS A 260 -4.82 2.69 5.57
C CYS A 260 -3.51 3.44 5.77
N THR A 261 -3.06 3.59 7.01
CA THR A 261 -1.74 4.18 7.27
C THR A 261 -0.62 3.12 7.26
N GLN A 262 0.62 3.51 6.97
CA GLN A 262 1.77 2.58 7.05
C GLN A 262 1.93 1.93 8.43
N ARG A 263 1.56 2.65 9.51
CA ARG A 263 1.52 2.07 10.86
C ARG A 263 0.40 1.05 11.02
N GLU A 264 -0.78 1.33 10.49
CA GLU A 264 -1.87 0.36 10.49
C GLU A 264 -1.52 -0.89 9.71
N ILE A 265 -0.81 -0.79 8.57
CA ILE A 265 -0.30 -1.97 7.86
C ILE A 265 0.65 -2.77 8.76
N TYR A 266 1.58 -2.09 9.44
CA TYR A 266 2.45 -2.75 10.42
C TYR A 266 1.66 -3.42 11.55
N TYR A 267 0.61 -2.78 12.08
CA TYR A 267 -0.21 -3.36 13.15
C TYR A 267 -1.11 -4.51 12.66
N LYS A 268 -1.67 -4.41 11.45
CA LYS A 268 -2.44 -5.49 10.83
C LYS A 268 -1.58 -6.71 10.50
N LEU A 269 -0.30 -6.49 10.24
CA LEU A 269 0.68 -7.53 9.88
C LEU A 269 1.80 -7.65 10.93
N TYR A 270 1.51 -7.35 12.20
CA TYR A 270 2.55 -7.33 13.26
C TYR A 270 3.16 -8.72 13.49
N ASN A 271 2.39 -9.77 13.20
CA ASN A 271 2.83 -11.16 13.23
C ASN A 271 3.92 -11.45 12.19
N LEU A 272 3.93 -10.74 11.05
CA LEU A 272 4.88 -10.93 9.96
C LEU A 272 6.08 -9.97 10.06
N PHE A 273 5.88 -8.78 10.64
CA PHE A 273 6.90 -7.75 10.75
C PHE A 273 7.33 -7.51 12.20
N SER A 274 8.60 -7.75 12.49
CA SER A 274 9.16 -7.47 13.83
C SER A 274 9.44 -5.99 14.07
N GLU A 275 9.59 -5.21 13.00
CA GLU A 275 9.88 -3.79 13.05
C GLU A 275 9.09 -3.02 11.98
N GLN A 276 8.62 -1.82 12.30
CA GLN A 276 7.93 -0.95 11.34
C GLN A 276 8.81 -0.64 10.11
N CYS A 277 10.14 -0.54 10.29
CA CYS A 277 11.06 -0.30 9.19
C CYS A 277 11.04 -1.45 8.15
N GLN A 278 10.75 -2.68 8.60
CA GLN A 278 10.64 -3.85 7.74
C GLN A 278 9.35 -3.79 6.94
N ALA A 279 8.21 -3.53 7.58
CA ALA A 279 6.92 -3.33 6.90
C ALA A 279 7.03 -2.23 5.83
N ASN A 280 7.64 -1.09 6.17
CA ASN A 280 7.84 0.02 5.24
C ASN A 280 8.67 -0.36 4.01
N ARG A 281 9.71 -1.21 4.15
CA ARG A 281 10.48 -1.71 3.00
C ARG A 281 9.62 -2.60 2.09
N HIS A 282 8.79 -3.46 2.66
CA HIS A 282 7.91 -4.32 1.88
C HIS A 282 6.77 -3.54 1.21
N ILE A 283 6.22 -2.52 1.86
CA ILE A 283 5.29 -1.57 1.24
C ILE A 283 5.94 -0.90 0.01
N LEU A 284 7.18 -0.43 0.14
CA LEU A 284 7.92 0.14 -0.99
C LEU A 284 8.19 -0.90 -2.10
N HIS A 285 8.52 -2.15 -1.72
CA HIS A 285 8.66 -3.23 -2.72
C HIS A 285 7.36 -3.47 -3.47
N VAL A 286 6.21 -3.52 -2.78
CA VAL A 286 4.90 -3.67 -3.41
C VAL A 286 4.60 -2.50 -4.36
N CYS A 287 4.94 -1.27 -3.99
CA CYS A 287 4.79 -0.11 -4.88
C CYS A 287 5.62 -0.28 -6.18
N HIS A 288 6.86 -0.77 -6.06
CA HIS A 288 7.71 -1.02 -7.24
C HIS A 288 7.21 -2.21 -8.07
N ILE A 289 6.68 -3.26 -7.44
CA ILE A 289 6.16 -4.44 -8.12
C ILE A 289 4.90 -4.08 -8.90
N LEU A 290 3.94 -3.40 -8.27
CA LEU A 290 2.68 -3.01 -8.91
C LEU A 290 2.84 -1.79 -9.82
N GLY A 291 4.00 -1.12 -9.82
CA GLY A 291 4.22 0.10 -10.60
C GLY A 291 3.44 1.33 -10.13
N PHE A 292 2.79 1.26 -8.97
CA PHE A 292 1.97 2.35 -8.43
C PHE A 292 2.58 2.99 -7.18
N PRO A 293 2.49 4.32 -7.03
CA PRO A 293 2.88 4.99 -5.81
C PRO A 293 1.90 4.64 -4.67
N ARG A 294 2.41 4.71 -3.42
CA ARG A 294 1.65 4.38 -2.19
C ARG A 294 0.26 5.00 -2.12
N ALA A 295 0.11 6.24 -2.57
CA ALA A 295 -1.15 6.97 -2.55
C ALA A 295 -2.22 6.29 -3.42
N SER A 296 -1.85 5.85 -4.63
CA SER A 296 -2.74 5.09 -5.53
C SER A 296 -3.15 3.74 -4.96
N LEU A 297 -2.35 3.17 -4.06
CA LEU A 297 -2.62 1.93 -3.35
C LEU A 297 -3.42 2.14 -2.04
N ASN A 298 -3.99 3.34 -1.84
CA ASN A 298 -4.70 3.74 -0.62
C ASN A 298 -3.85 3.64 0.66
N VAL A 299 -2.52 3.68 0.54
CA VAL A 299 -1.58 3.62 1.66
C VAL A 299 -0.98 4.99 1.94
N TYR A 300 -1.27 5.54 3.12
CA TYR A 300 -0.85 6.88 3.50
C TYR A 300 0.13 6.85 4.69
N ALA A 301 0.90 7.93 4.86
CA ALA A 301 1.62 8.13 6.11
C ALA A 301 0.61 8.42 7.23
N SER A 302 0.88 7.96 8.46
CA SER A 302 0.03 8.32 9.60
C SER A 302 0.04 9.83 9.81
N GLU A 303 -1.15 10.41 9.87
CA GLU A 303 -1.34 11.81 10.23
C GLU A 303 -0.86 12.04 11.66
N LYS A 304 0.00 13.03 11.82
CA LYS A 304 0.60 13.37 13.12
C LYS A 304 0.74 14.86 13.33
N GLY A 305 0.68 15.65 12.26
CA GLY A 305 0.80 17.09 12.31
C GLY A 305 -0.27 17.75 13.17
N CYS A 306 0.06 18.90 13.74
CA CYS A 306 -0.87 19.73 14.50
C CYS A 306 -0.86 21.17 13.98
N ILE A 307 -2.02 21.83 14.06
CA ILE A 307 -2.25 23.21 13.64
C ILE A 307 -3.01 24.00 14.70
N GLY A 308 -2.64 25.27 14.91
CA GLY A 308 -3.31 26.20 15.82
C GLY A 308 -3.07 27.66 15.43
N GLY A 309 -3.68 28.59 16.16
CA GLY A 309 -3.52 30.03 15.92
C GLY A 309 -4.56 30.63 14.99
N LEU A 310 -4.22 31.74 14.31
CA LEU A 310 -5.17 32.65 13.64
C LEU A 310 -5.78 32.03 12.38
N LEU A 311 -6.66 31.05 12.58
CA LEU A 311 -7.35 30.34 11.53
C LEU A 311 -8.77 30.01 11.99
N VAL A 312 -9.74 30.27 11.13
CA VAL A 312 -11.14 29.93 11.34
C VAL A 312 -11.59 29.06 10.18
N LEU A 313 -12.11 27.88 10.51
CA LEU A 313 -12.64 26.92 9.56
C LEU A 313 -14.16 26.92 9.62
N ARG A 314 -14.83 26.80 8.46
CA ARG A 314 -16.28 26.59 8.39
C ARG A 314 -16.60 25.33 7.60
N LYS A 315 -17.48 24.51 8.17
CA LYS A 315 -17.99 23.28 7.53
C LYS A 315 -19.44 23.06 7.95
N ASN A 316 -20.35 22.85 7.00
CA ASN A 316 -21.77 22.56 7.28
C ASN A 316 -22.44 23.61 8.22
N ASN A 317 -22.15 24.90 8.03
CA ASN A 317 -22.56 26.02 8.91
C ASN A 317 -21.96 26.02 10.33
N GLU A 318 -21.12 25.06 10.70
CA GLU A 318 -20.34 25.10 11.93
C GLU A 318 -19.09 25.95 11.73
N ARG A 319 -18.74 26.77 12.73
CA ARG A 319 -17.56 27.63 12.73
C ARG A 319 -16.61 27.18 13.83
N LEU A 320 -15.39 26.82 13.46
CA LEU A 320 -14.34 26.40 14.37
C LEU A 320 -13.20 27.42 14.37
N ASN A 321 -12.96 28.07 15.51
CA ASN A 321 -11.89 29.04 15.68
C ASN A 321 -10.67 28.37 16.35
N LEU A 322 -9.56 28.22 15.61
CA LEU A 322 -8.39 27.51 16.12
C LEU A 322 -7.61 28.31 17.17
N ASN A 323 -7.87 29.60 17.30
CA ASN A 323 -7.29 30.44 18.37
C ASN A 323 -7.75 30.04 19.77
N GLU A 324 -8.93 29.43 19.86
CA GLU A 324 -9.57 29.06 21.13
C GLU A 324 -9.20 27.63 21.56
N VAL A 325 -8.44 26.90 20.73
CA VAL A 325 -8.05 25.52 21.00
C VAL A 325 -6.67 25.49 21.67
N GLU A 326 -6.63 25.17 22.97
CA GLU A 326 -5.42 25.27 23.81
C GLU A 326 -4.19 24.53 23.28
N ASN A 327 -4.37 23.39 22.61
CA ASN A 327 -3.27 22.55 22.10
C ASN A 327 -3.27 22.43 20.56
N GLY A 328 -4.06 23.28 19.89
CA GLY A 328 -4.40 23.13 18.48
C GLY A 328 -5.06 21.79 18.16
N LEU A 329 -5.18 21.50 16.87
CA LEU A 329 -5.88 20.33 16.33
C LEU A 329 -4.93 19.47 15.51
N MET A 330 -5.21 18.17 15.47
CA MET A 330 -4.53 17.28 14.53
C MET A 330 -4.94 17.62 13.10
N ILE A 331 -3.97 17.67 12.20
CA ILE A 331 -4.21 17.90 10.77
C ILE A 331 -4.69 16.58 10.18
N ASN A 332 -5.95 16.53 9.79
CA ASN A 332 -6.59 15.35 9.19
C ASN A 332 -7.44 15.70 7.97
N ASP A 333 -7.92 14.68 7.25
CA ASP A 333 -8.78 14.87 6.08
C ASP A 333 -10.03 15.73 6.36
N SER A 334 -10.62 15.64 7.56
CA SER A 334 -11.76 16.46 7.93
C SER A 334 -11.43 17.95 8.00
N LEU A 335 -10.20 18.28 8.42
CA LEU A 335 -9.66 19.64 8.51
C LEU A 335 -9.24 20.16 7.13
N LEU A 336 -8.75 19.29 6.25
CA LEU A 336 -8.41 19.63 4.86
C LEU A 336 -9.66 19.87 3.99
N ASN A 337 -10.76 19.17 4.28
CA ASN A 337 -12.00 19.23 3.51
C ASN A 337 -13.05 20.09 4.21
N VAL A 338 -12.85 21.41 4.21
CA VAL A 338 -13.76 22.42 4.78
C VAL A 338 -14.32 23.33 3.69
N ASP A 339 -15.49 23.92 3.91
CA ASP A 339 -16.20 24.74 2.92
C ASP A 339 -15.55 26.12 2.75
N GLN A 340 -15.07 26.69 3.85
CA GLN A 340 -14.46 28.02 3.86
C GLN A 340 -13.38 28.13 4.94
N VAL A 341 -12.34 28.89 4.62
CA VAL A 341 -11.23 29.21 5.53
C VAL A 341 -11.09 30.73 5.63
N GLU A 342 -10.90 31.24 6.84
CA GLU A 342 -10.64 32.66 7.13
C GLU A 342 -9.38 32.79 8.01
N SER A 343 -8.51 33.74 7.72
CA SER A 343 -7.31 34.00 8.53
C SER A 343 -6.98 35.50 8.58
N GLN A 344 -6.42 35.93 9.71
CA GLN A 344 -5.81 37.25 9.91
C GLN A 344 -4.31 37.15 10.19
N ALA A 345 -3.71 35.97 9.94
CA ALA A 345 -2.29 35.76 10.14
C ALA A 345 -1.48 36.51 9.08
N ASN A 346 -0.25 36.87 9.45
CA ASN A 346 0.79 37.33 8.51
C ASN A 346 1.82 36.24 8.24
N TYR A 347 1.93 35.27 9.15
CA TYR A 347 2.95 34.23 9.13
C TYR A 347 2.34 32.84 9.29
N ILE A 348 2.97 31.85 8.65
CA ILE A 348 2.89 30.45 9.12
C ILE A 348 4.19 30.17 9.85
N LEU A 349 4.11 29.87 11.15
CA LEU A 349 5.26 29.50 11.97
C LEU A 349 5.28 27.97 12.15
N VAL A 350 6.16 27.32 11.40
CA VAL A 350 6.41 25.88 11.48
C VAL A 350 7.45 25.60 12.56
N VAL A 351 7.10 24.72 13.49
CA VAL A 351 7.94 24.35 14.64
C VAL A 351 8.27 22.87 14.56
N GLU A 352 9.57 22.54 14.59
CA GLU A 352 10.02 21.15 14.54
C GLU A 352 9.51 20.32 15.73
N LYS A 353 9.74 20.85 16.94
CA LYS A 353 9.57 20.12 18.19
C LYS A 353 8.17 20.32 18.76
N TYR A 354 7.50 19.21 19.05
CA TYR A 354 6.13 19.22 19.57
C TYR A 354 6.02 19.91 20.93
N SER A 355 7.01 19.71 21.81
CA SER A 355 7.06 20.36 23.12
C SER A 355 7.08 21.89 23.01
N LEU A 356 7.85 22.44 22.06
CA LEU A 356 7.87 23.88 21.79
C LEU A 356 6.53 24.35 21.20
N TYR A 357 5.95 23.59 20.26
CA TYR A 357 4.63 23.90 19.71
C TYR A 357 3.56 24.02 20.81
N GLN A 358 3.52 23.07 21.75
CA GLN A 358 2.58 23.10 22.87
C GLN A 358 2.78 24.35 23.74
N LYS A 359 4.03 24.64 24.13
CA LYS A 359 4.36 25.85 24.92
C LYS A 359 3.93 27.15 24.22
N LEU A 360 4.05 27.22 22.89
CA LEU A 360 3.63 28.39 22.11
C LEU A 360 2.10 28.52 22.01
N CYS A 361 1.37 27.40 21.97
CA CYS A 361 -0.09 27.38 22.01
C CYS A 361 -0.61 27.80 23.39
N GLU A 362 -0.04 27.25 24.47
CA GLU A 362 -0.36 27.64 25.86
C GLU A 362 -0.16 29.14 26.10
N LYS A 363 0.89 29.72 25.52
CA LYS A 363 1.18 31.17 25.60
C LYS A 363 0.41 32.00 24.57
N GLN A 364 -0.41 31.37 23.72
CA GLN A 364 -1.17 31.99 22.65
C GLN A 364 -0.31 32.98 21.85
N ILE A 365 0.79 32.49 21.28
CA ILE A 365 1.80 33.34 20.62
C ILE A 365 1.21 34.25 19.54
N TRP A 366 0.10 33.83 18.93
CA TRP A 366 -0.67 34.57 17.95
C TRP A 366 -1.18 35.94 18.43
N ASN A 367 -1.29 36.16 19.74
CA ASN A 367 -1.62 37.46 20.32
C ASN A 367 -0.47 38.48 20.22
N ILE A 368 0.75 38.03 19.98
CA ILE A 368 1.96 38.86 19.87
C ILE A 368 2.47 38.87 18.43
N LEU A 369 2.58 37.68 17.84
CA LEU A 369 2.99 37.46 16.46
C LEU A 369 1.80 36.90 15.69
N PRO A 370 1.08 37.68 14.86
CA PRO A 370 -0.11 37.19 14.16
C PRO A 370 0.24 36.06 13.19
N CYS A 371 0.09 34.81 13.65
CA CYS A 371 0.53 33.63 12.93
C CYS A 371 -0.43 32.44 13.06
N ILE A 372 -0.29 31.52 12.11
CA ILE A 372 -0.76 30.14 12.21
C ILE A 372 0.43 29.29 12.65
N LEU A 373 0.28 28.56 13.75
CA LEU A 373 1.29 27.62 14.25
C LEU A 373 1.06 26.24 13.65
N ILE A 374 2.12 25.61 13.13
CA ILE A 374 2.08 24.25 12.59
C ILE A 374 3.27 23.46 13.08
N THR A 375 3.09 22.17 13.37
CA THR A 375 4.19 21.23 13.62
C THR A 375 3.92 19.90 12.93
N GLY A 376 4.95 19.31 12.30
CA GLY A 376 4.91 17.94 11.79
C GLY A 376 5.38 16.89 12.81
N LYS A 377 5.74 17.32 14.04
CA LYS A 377 6.44 16.48 15.04
C LYS A 377 7.66 15.80 14.40
N GLY A 378 8.61 16.62 13.93
CA GLY A 378 9.72 16.20 13.07
C GLY A 378 9.36 16.23 11.57
N VAL A 379 9.80 15.21 10.81
CA VAL A 379 9.56 15.13 9.35
C VAL A 379 8.06 15.23 9.04
N PRO A 380 7.60 16.17 8.20
CA PRO A 380 6.18 16.34 7.93
C PRO A 380 5.56 15.15 7.19
N ASP A 381 4.31 14.87 7.54
CA ASP A 381 3.44 14.01 6.74
C ASP A 381 2.86 14.79 5.54
N PHE A 382 2.10 14.08 4.70
CA PHE A 382 1.44 14.64 3.53
C PHE A 382 0.46 15.76 3.88
N SER A 383 -0.46 15.50 4.82
CA SER A 383 -1.51 16.44 5.23
C SER A 383 -0.92 17.75 5.77
N THR A 384 0.18 17.67 6.52
CA THR A 384 0.91 18.85 7.03
C THR A 384 1.53 19.67 5.90
N ARG A 385 2.14 19.05 4.89
CA ARG A 385 2.70 19.80 3.75
C ARG A 385 1.62 20.42 2.87
N LYS A 386 0.56 19.66 2.61
CA LYS A 386 -0.59 20.12 1.82
C LYS A 386 -1.21 21.38 2.41
N ILE A 387 -1.58 21.36 3.69
CA ILE A 387 -2.22 22.53 4.32
C ILE A 387 -1.30 23.75 4.39
N ILE A 388 0.01 23.57 4.59
CA ILE A 388 0.96 24.68 4.54
C ILE A 388 0.93 25.33 3.15
N CYS A 389 1.01 24.52 2.09
CA CYS A 389 1.02 25.04 0.72
C CYS A 389 -0.29 25.77 0.40
N GLU A 390 -1.43 25.16 0.74
CA GLU A 390 -2.76 25.75 0.52
C GLU A 390 -2.92 27.08 1.27
N LEU A 391 -2.52 27.14 2.54
CA LEU A 391 -2.64 28.38 3.34
C LEU A 391 -1.69 29.49 2.85
N VAL A 392 -0.48 29.14 2.42
CA VAL A 392 0.46 30.10 1.81
C VAL A 392 -0.13 30.65 0.50
N GLU A 393 -0.70 29.80 -0.34
CA GLU A 393 -1.27 30.22 -1.62
C GLU A 393 -2.53 31.09 -1.43
N LEU A 394 -3.45 30.65 -0.56
CA LEU A 394 -4.72 31.32 -0.30
C LEU A 394 -4.56 32.70 0.36
N PHE A 395 -3.65 32.83 1.32
CA PHE A 395 -3.51 34.03 2.14
C PHE A 395 -2.18 34.78 1.92
N GLN A 396 -1.30 34.30 1.05
CA GLN A 396 0.02 34.91 0.76
C GLN A 396 0.87 35.08 2.02
N LEU A 397 0.81 34.09 2.92
CA LEU A 397 1.48 34.14 4.23
C LEU A 397 2.99 33.92 4.11
N GLU A 398 3.75 34.62 4.95
CA GLU A 398 5.19 34.35 5.07
C GLU A 398 5.42 33.08 5.89
N CYS A 399 5.93 32.03 5.23
CA CYS A 399 6.18 30.75 5.88
C CYS A 399 7.60 30.70 6.48
N VAL A 400 7.68 30.49 7.79
CA VAL A 400 8.93 30.48 8.55
C VAL A 400 9.05 29.21 9.38
N TYR A 401 10.28 28.71 9.55
CA TYR A 401 10.58 27.44 10.22
C TYR A 401 11.57 27.66 11.36
N VAL A 402 11.33 27.03 12.52
CA VAL A 402 12.27 26.94 13.64
C VAL A 402 12.52 25.48 14.02
N GLY A 403 13.79 25.11 14.16
CA GLY A 403 14.23 23.75 14.45
C GLY A 403 15.61 23.69 15.13
N ASP A 404 16.06 22.47 15.40
CA ASP A 404 17.33 22.22 16.08
C ASP A 404 18.52 22.57 15.16
N TYR A 405 19.63 23.03 15.73
CA TYR A 405 20.87 23.25 14.97
C TYR A 405 21.64 21.94 14.83
N ASP A 406 21.09 21.03 14.03
CA ASP A 406 21.71 19.75 13.73
C ASP A 406 21.38 19.25 12.30
N PRO A 407 22.04 18.20 11.80
CA PRO A 407 21.78 17.72 10.44
C PRO A 407 20.34 17.25 10.21
N TYR A 408 19.65 16.76 11.24
CA TYR A 408 18.28 16.26 11.13
C TYR A 408 17.27 17.40 11.07
N GLY A 409 17.46 18.48 11.85
CA GLY A 409 16.66 19.70 11.79
C GLY A 409 16.72 20.33 10.40
N PHE A 410 17.93 20.47 9.82
CA PHE A 410 18.07 20.91 8.42
C PHE A 410 17.40 19.95 7.44
N ARG A 411 17.46 18.64 7.66
CA ARG A 411 16.77 17.66 6.79
C ARG A 411 15.26 17.83 6.83
N ILE A 412 14.70 18.04 8.02
CA ILE A 412 13.26 18.24 8.22
C ILE A 412 12.83 19.52 7.53
N TYR A 413 13.54 20.63 7.75
CA TYR A 413 13.30 21.87 7.03
C TYR A 413 13.32 21.69 5.50
N LEU A 414 14.34 21.02 4.97
CA LEU A 414 14.43 20.76 3.52
C LEU A 414 13.27 19.91 3.02
N SER A 415 12.73 18.98 3.82
CA SER A 415 11.56 18.19 3.41
C SER A 415 10.27 19.02 3.32
N TYR A 416 10.14 20.12 4.07
CA TYR A 416 9.08 21.09 3.87
C TYR A 416 9.33 21.97 2.64
N LYS A 417 10.56 22.49 2.50
CA LYS A 417 10.92 23.47 1.45
C LYS A 417 10.95 22.85 0.06
N GLU A 418 11.48 21.62 -0.05
CA GLU A 418 11.70 20.94 -1.33
C GLU A 418 10.65 19.86 -1.65
N GLY A 419 9.84 19.46 -0.67
CA GLY A 419 8.95 18.30 -0.79
C GLY A 419 9.70 16.97 -0.68
N CYS A 420 9.02 15.85 -0.99
CA CYS A 420 9.62 14.51 -0.92
C CYS A 420 9.88 13.97 -2.33
N LYS A 421 11.14 13.67 -2.67
CA LYS A 421 11.55 13.23 -4.03
C LYS A 421 11.22 11.76 -4.35
N THR A 422 10.62 11.01 -3.42
CA THR A 422 10.53 9.55 -3.54
C THR A 422 9.35 9.05 -4.38
N ASN A 423 8.27 9.82 -4.55
CA ASN A 423 7.11 9.45 -5.38
C ASN A 423 6.67 10.66 -6.21
N GLU A 424 6.25 10.46 -7.46
CA GLU A 424 5.78 11.52 -8.37
C GLU A 424 4.56 12.30 -7.83
N ASP A 425 3.84 11.75 -6.84
CA ASP A 425 2.65 12.36 -6.21
C ASP A 425 2.94 13.24 -4.98
N ASP A 426 4.20 13.38 -4.55
CA ASP A 426 4.52 14.02 -3.27
C ASP A 426 4.97 15.50 -3.42
N ILE A 427 4.20 16.23 -4.24
CA ILE A 427 4.53 17.52 -4.88
C ILE A 427 4.45 18.74 -3.92
N PHE A 428 3.84 18.59 -2.74
CA PHE A 428 3.65 19.72 -1.81
C PHE A 428 4.98 20.16 -1.21
N ALA A 429 5.58 21.18 -1.83
CA ALA A 429 6.78 21.87 -1.41
C ALA A 429 6.44 23.33 -1.14
N CYS A 430 7.09 23.94 -0.15
CA CYS A 430 7.00 25.37 0.12
C CYS A 430 8.36 26.05 -0.15
N PRO A 431 8.70 26.36 -1.42
CA PRO A 431 10.03 26.87 -1.78
C PRO A 431 10.42 28.16 -1.05
N ASP A 432 9.42 28.99 -0.72
CA ASP A 432 9.62 30.27 -0.03
C ASP A 432 9.75 30.15 1.49
N MET A 433 9.68 28.92 2.05
CA MET A 433 9.89 28.68 3.47
C MET A 433 11.29 29.15 3.91
N ARG A 434 11.36 29.80 5.07
CA ARG A 434 12.58 30.44 5.58
C ARG A 434 13.00 29.90 6.94
N TRP A 435 14.27 29.56 7.08
CA TRP A 435 14.87 29.06 8.32
C TRP A 435 15.16 30.22 9.27
N VAL A 436 14.35 30.36 10.32
CA VAL A 436 14.56 31.36 11.38
C VAL A 436 15.78 30.97 12.18
N GLY A 437 15.81 29.75 12.69
CA GLY A 437 16.89 29.27 13.53
C GLY A 437 16.59 27.89 14.09
N MET A 438 17.50 27.26 14.82
CA MET A 438 18.77 27.83 15.29
C MET A 438 19.84 28.00 14.21
N ASN A 439 20.81 28.90 14.41
CA ASN A 439 21.87 29.20 13.45
C ASN A 439 23.27 29.12 14.11
N PHE A 440 24.33 29.18 13.31
CA PHE A 440 25.71 29.10 13.76
C PHE A 440 26.09 30.14 14.85
N GLN A 441 25.63 31.39 14.72
CA GLN A 441 25.94 32.48 15.65
C GLN A 441 25.31 32.25 17.02
N ASP A 442 24.21 31.47 17.09
CA ASP A 442 23.52 31.19 18.34
C ASP A 442 24.37 30.34 19.29
N ILE A 443 25.46 29.73 18.81
CA ILE A 443 26.39 28.98 19.66
C ILE A 443 26.91 29.78 20.86
N GLU A 444 27.03 31.10 20.72
CA GLU A 444 27.49 31.99 21.78
C GLU A 444 26.50 32.08 22.95
N LEU A 445 25.21 31.80 22.68
CA LEU A 445 24.14 31.80 23.66
C LEU A 445 23.98 30.43 24.35
N ILE A 446 24.59 29.38 23.81
CA ILE A 446 24.39 28.01 24.28
C ILE A 446 25.45 27.63 25.33
N PRO A 447 25.05 27.06 26.50
CA PRO A 447 25.99 26.55 27.48
C PRO A 447 26.93 25.49 26.88
N LYS A 448 28.21 25.52 27.25
CA LYS A 448 29.23 24.62 26.69
C LYS A 448 28.89 23.14 26.90
N GLU A 449 28.19 22.84 27.98
CA GLU A 449 27.75 21.50 28.38
C GLU A 449 26.65 20.96 27.46
N ALA A 450 25.86 21.83 26.84
CA ALA A 450 24.80 21.47 25.91
C ALA A 450 25.29 21.35 24.44
N LEU A 451 26.56 21.69 24.16
CA LEU A 451 27.16 21.59 22.83
C LEU A 451 27.62 20.16 22.51
N LEU A 452 26.79 19.45 21.75
CA LEU A 452 27.02 18.07 21.35
C LEU A 452 28.00 17.99 20.17
N ALA A 453 28.86 16.97 20.16
CA ALA A 453 29.74 16.70 19.02
C ALA A 453 29.00 15.99 17.89
N LEU A 454 29.33 16.31 16.64
CA LEU A 454 28.77 15.59 15.48
C LEU A 454 29.28 14.14 15.43
N SER A 455 28.35 13.19 15.35
CA SER A 455 28.66 11.78 15.14
C SER A 455 29.17 11.49 13.72
N LYS A 456 29.71 10.28 13.48
CA LYS A 456 30.07 9.84 12.13
C LYS A 456 28.86 9.82 11.19
N ARG A 457 27.67 9.45 11.70
CA ARG A 457 26.41 9.44 10.93
C ARG A 457 25.99 10.87 10.58
N ASP A 458 26.09 11.79 11.53
CA ASP A 458 25.77 13.21 11.36
C ASP A 458 26.59 13.81 10.21
N LYS A 459 27.91 13.58 10.22
CA LYS A 459 28.82 14.04 9.15
C LYS A 459 28.46 13.44 7.79
N ASN A 460 28.00 12.19 7.76
CA ASN A 460 27.56 11.57 6.51
C ASN A 460 26.28 12.22 5.95
N VAL A 461 25.33 12.54 6.84
CA VAL A 461 24.09 13.27 6.46
C VAL A 461 24.43 14.64 5.88
N LEU A 462 25.32 15.41 6.53
CA LEU A 462 25.76 16.72 6.04
C LEU A 462 26.42 16.63 4.66
N ARG A 463 27.33 15.68 4.45
CA ARG A 463 27.97 15.48 3.14
C ARG A 463 26.97 15.13 2.06
N ASN A 464 25.99 14.29 2.35
CA ASN A 464 24.94 13.96 1.39
C ASN A 464 24.11 15.20 1.02
N MET A 465 23.84 16.10 1.97
CA MET A 465 23.16 17.37 1.69
C MET A 465 24.00 18.34 0.86
N LEU A 466 25.33 18.37 1.07
CA LEU A 466 26.24 19.25 0.33
C LEU A 466 26.56 18.73 -1.08
N ASN A 467 26.60 17.40 -1.25
CA ASN A 467 26.92 16.71 -2.50
C ASN A 467 25.71 16.53 -3.42
N GLY A 468 24.48 16.62 -2.90
CA GLY A 468 23.30 16.52 -3.72
C GLY A 468 23.19 17.71 -4.67
N ASP A 469 23.02 17.45 -5.97
CA ASP A 469 22.65 18.43 -7.01
C ASP A 469 21.21 18.93 -6.80
N SER A 470 20.86 19.43 -5.62
CA SER A 470 19.57 20.09 -5.39
C SER A 470 19.76 21.59 -5.65
N PRO A 471 19.35 22.12 -6.84
CA PRO A 471 19.54 23.53 -7.20
C PRO A 471 18.71 24.53 -6.36
N LYS A 472 18.07 24.07 -5.26
CA LYS A 472 17.07 24.82 -4.49
C LYS A 472 17.48 25.13 -3.04
N CYS A 473 18.62 24.60 -2.54
CA CYS A 473 19.12 24.97 -1.23
C CYS A 473 19.80 26.34 -1.30
N SER A 474 19.29 27.31 -0.52
CA SER A 474 19.79 28.67 -0.60
C SER A 474 21.23 28.82 -0.14
N ALA A 475 21.95 29.81 -0.66
CA ALA A 475 23.35 30.06 -0.32
C ALA A 475 23.55 30.24 1.20
N LYS A 476 22.56 30.83 1.90
CA LYS A 476 22.60 31.01 3.36
C LYS A 476 22.47 29.69 4.10
N VAL A 477 21.49 28.84 3.75
CA VAL A 477 21.31 27.53 4.39
C VAL A 477 22.52 26.63 4.13
N ARG A 478 23.04 26.65 2.90
CA ARG A 478 24.28 25.92 2.57
C ARG A 478 25.47 26.42 3.40
N SER A 479 25.57 27.73 3.65
CA SER A 479 26.58 28.30 4.53
C SER A 479 26.45 27.77 5.97
N GLU A 480 25.24 27.74 6.54
CA GLU A 480 25.00 27.17 7.88
C GLU A 480 25.48 25.71 7.98
N ILE A 481 25.12 24.87 6.99
CA ILE A 481 25.54 23.46 6.93
C ILE A 481 27.08 23.33 6.89
N ILE A 482 27.75 24.17 6.10
CA ILE A 482 29.22 24.19 6.00
C ILE A 482 29.85 24.62 7.33
N GLN A 483 29.29 25.65 8.00
CA GLN A 483 29.80 26.10 9.29
C GLN A 483 29.61 25.03 10.37
N MET A 484 28.49 24.32 10.37
CA MET A 484 28.25 23.19 11.27
C MET A 484 29.29 22.07 11.07
N GLU A 485 29.58 21.69 9.82
CA GLU A 485 30.58 20.65 9.53
C GLU A 485 31.98 21.08 10.01
N LYS A 486 32.37 22.33 9.78
CA LYS A 486 33.67 22.90 10.23
C LYS A 486 33.80 22.92 11.74
N LEU A 487 32.76 23.40 12.43
CA LEU A 487 32.72 23.50 13.88
C LEU A 487 32.63 22.12 14.56
N SER A 488 32.06 21.14 13.86
CA SER A 488 31.83 19.78 14.33
C SER A 488 31.00 19.71 15.64
N LYS A 489 30.09 20.68 15.82
CA LYS A 489 29.16 20.79 16.96
C LYS A 489 27.71 20.93 16.48
N LYS A 490 26.77 20.50 17.33
CA LYS A 490 25.31 20.66 17.17
C LYS A 490 24.67 20.96 18.54
N PHE A 491 23.45 21.49 18.52
CA PHE A 491 22.68 21.77 19.74
C PHE A 491 21.17 21.82 19.47
N GLU A 492 20.39 21.49 20.50
CA GLU A 492 18.93 21.43 20.46
C GLU A 492 18.31 22.76 20.93
N ILE A 493 17.04 23.00 20.57
CA ILE A 493 16.30 24.19 21.00
C ILE A 493 16.26 24.32 22.53
N GLU A 494 16.10 23.21 23.25
CA GLU A 494 16.07 23.18 24.72
C GLU A 494 17.38 23.65 25.35
N ALA A 495 18.49 23.58 24.62
CA ALA A 495 19.75 24.11 25.13
C ALA A 495 19.67 25.63 25.35
N MET A 496 18.84 26.35 24.61
CA MET A 496 18.59 27.77 24.81
C MET A 496 17.55 28.03 25.90
N GLU A 497 16.72 27.05 26.26
CA GLU A 497 15.79 27.16 27.39
C GLU A 497 16.52 27.28 28.74
N SER A 498 17.81 26.97 28.81
CA SER A 498 18.63 27.26 30.00
C SER A 498 18.73 28.76 30.31
N LEU A 499 18.51 29.62 29.32
CA LEU A 499 18.43 31.09 29.48
C LEU A 499 17.02 31.55 29.91
N GLY A 500 16.07 30.62 30.03
CA GLY A 500 14.67 30.85 30.34
C GLY A 500 13.76 30.70 29.11
N THR A 501 12.62 30.03 29.29
CA THR A 501 11.64 29.80 28.21
C THR A 501 11.13 31.11 27.59
N ASP A 502 10.91 32.14 28.40
CA ASP A 502 10.45 33.45 27.89
C ASP A 502 11.53 34.17 27.08
N PHE A 503 12.81 33.95 27.38
CA PHE A 503 13.91 34.48 26.58
C PHE A 503 13.88 33.88 25.17
N PHE A 504 13.81 32.54 25.06
CA PHE A 504 13.72 31.88 23.75
C PHE A 504 12.51 32.36 22.95
N ILE A 505 11.33 32.46 23.57
CA ILE A 505 10.11 32.82 22.85
C ILE A 505 10.13 34.30 22.43
N ARG A 506 10.39 35.23 23.36
CA ARG A 506 10.25 36.68 23.11
C ARG A 506 11.49 37.28 22.48
N GLU A 507 12.65 37.06 23.09
CA GLU A 507 13.90 37.72 22.69
C GLU A 507 14.57 37.04 21.50
N TYR A 508 14.36 35.74 21.32
CA TYR A 508 14.91 35.01 20.20
C TYR A 508 13.88 34.83 19.06
N LEU A 509 12.83 34.03 19.27
CA LEU A 509 11.93 33.62 18.19
C LEU A 509 11.11 34.79 17.61
N ILE A 510 10.28 35.45 18.43
CA ILE A 510 9.41 36.54 17.98
C ILE A 510 10.24 37.67 17.37
N ARG A 511 11.31 38.09 18.05
CA ARG A 511 12.17 39.18 17.62
C ARG A 511 12.78 38.91 16.25
N ARG A 512 13.30 37.71 16.00
CA ARG A 512 13.90 37.34 14.71
C ARG A 512 12.86 37.26 13.60
N VAL A 513 11.68 36.72 13.87
CA VAL A 513 10.58 36.71 12.88
C VAL A 513 10.16 38.13 12.53
N MET A 514 9.91 39.00 13.52
CA MET A 514 9.51 40.39 13.28
C MET A 514 10.58 41.21 12.55
N ARG A 515 11.86 40.94 12.80
CA ARG A 515 13.00 41.60 12.13
C ARG A 515 13.40 40.97 10.80
N ARG A 516 12.73 39.88 10.39
CA ARG A 516 13.06 39.14 9.18
C ARG A 516 14.48 38.57 9.17
N GLU A 517 14.96 38.16 10.33
CA GLU A 517 16.30 37.59 10.55
C GLU A 517 16.28 36.07 10.32
N TRP A 518 16.32 35.64 9.06
CA TRP A 518 16.31 34.23 8.66
C TRP A 518 17.27 33.92 7.49
N ALA A 519 17.58 32.64 7.33
CA ALA A 519 18.16 32.09 6.12
C ALA A 519 17.03 31.69 5.15
N SER A 520 17.05 32.25 3.94
CA SER A 520 16.05 32.03 2.88
C SER A 520 16.67 31.49 1.63
#